data_AF-R6X9I7-F1
#
_entry.id   AF-R6X9I7-F1
#
_cell.length_a   1.000
_cell.length_b   1.000
_cell.length_c   1.000
_cell.angle_alpha   90.00
_cell.angle_beta   90.00
_cell.angle_gamma   90.00
#
_symmetry.space_group_name_H-M   'P 1'
#
loop_
_entity.id
_entity.type
_entity.pdbx_description
1 polymer ?
#
loop_
_entity_poly.entity_id
_entity_poly.type
_entity_poly.pdbx_seq_one_letter_code
_entity_poly.pdbx_strand_id
1 'polypeptide(L)'
;METEGEEEEEKPSRTISLIDDFMEDGGFKLPKIDSAADYQPEFKPQIEEEKDDQTENGGVFTETLARIYIKQGKYERALDIISRLHAKHPGKSAYYGDQMRFLEKLIRNSKK
;
A
#
# COMPACT_ATOMS: atom_id res chain seq x y z
N MET A 1 9.48 11.56 -65.17
CA MET A 1 9.34 12.43 -64.00
C MET A 1 9.56 11.55 -62.80
N GLU A 2 10.76 11.62 -62.24
CA GLU A 2 11.16 10.90 -61.03
C GLU A 2 10.58 11.70 -59.87
N THR A 3 9.64 11.11 -59.13
CA THR A 3 9.13 11.71 -57.90
C THR A 3 10.06 11.29 -56.78
N GLU A 4 10.94 12.21 -56.41
CA GLU A 4 11.76 12.18 -55.20
C GLU A 4 10.87 11.87 -54.00
N GLY A 5 11.25 10.86 -53.21
CA GLY A 5 10.60 10.53 -51.96
C GLY A 5 10.88 11.64 -50.95
N GLU A 6 9.85 12.38 -50.57
CA GLU A 6 9.90 13.29 -49.43
C GLU A 6 10.12 12.45 -48.16
N GLU A 7 11.32 12.58 -47.58
CA GLU A 7 11.58 12.13 -46.21
C GLU A 7 10.75 13.02 -45.28
N GLU A 8 9.58 12.52 -44.85
CA GLU A 8 8.84 13.12 -43.75
C GLU A 8 9.71 13.06 -42.49
N GLU A 9 10.27 14.20 -42.08
CA GLU A 9 10.81 14.37 -40.73
C GLU A 9 9.65 14.18 -39.72
N GLU A 10 9.45 12.94 -39.28
CA GLU A 10 8.59 12.61 -38.15
C GLU A 10 9.17 13.29 -36.90
N LYS A 11 8.65 14.47 -36.58
CA LYS A 11 8.92 15.11 -35.29
C LYS A 11 8.60 14.08 -34.20
N PRO A 12 9.52 13.85 -33.25
CA PRO A 12 9.29 12.84 -32.23
C PRO A 12 7.96 13.14 -31.55
N SER A 13 7.09 12.13 -31.50
CA SER A 13 5.83 12.25 -30.79
C SER A 13 6.11 12.78 -29.38
N ARG A 14 5.22 13.62 -28.83
CA ARG A 14 5.37 14.18 -27.46
C ARG A 14 5.67 13.10 -26.42
N THR A 15 5.17 11.88 -26.64
CA THR A 15 5.44 10.71 -25.81
C THR A 15 6.90 10.25 -25.86
N ILE A 16 7.56 10.31 -27.01
CA ILE A 16 8.97 9.92 -27.17
C ILE A 16 9.88 10.93 -26.47
N SER A 17 9.65 12.23 -26.64
CA SER A 17 10.42 13.26 -25.92
C SER A 17 10.30 13.11 -24.40
N LEU A 18 9.11 12.77 -23.88
CA LEU A 18 8.92 12.53 -22.44
C LEU A 18 9.67 11.28 -21.93
N ILE A 19 9.89 10.28 -22.78
CA ILE A 19 10.63 9.07 -22.42
C ILE A 19 12.14 9.35 -22.43
N ASP A 20 12.63 10.09 -23.42
CA ASP A 20 14.04 10.48 -23.50
C ASP A 20 14.43 11.39 -22.33
N ASP A 21 13.61 12.40 -22.02
CA ASP A 21 13.79 13.25 -20.84
C ASP A 21 13.86 12.41 -19.55
N PHE A 22 13.01 11.38 -19.41
CA PHE A 22 13.01 10.47 -18.26
C PHE A 22 14.29 9.62 -18.18
N MET A 23 14.79 9.14 -19.32
CA MET A 23 16.00 8.33 -19.41
C MET A 23 17.25 9.17 -19.12
N GLU A 24 17.33 10.41 -19.61
CA GLU A 24 18.43 11.33 -19.34
C GLU A 24 18.45 11.82 -17.89
N ASP A 25 17.31 12.15 -17.31
CA ASP A 25 17.24 12.66 -15.94
C ASP A 25 17.35 11.57 -14.85
N GLY A 26 17.43 10.29 -15.24
CA GLY A 26 17.57 9.16 -14.32
C GLY A 26 16.30 8.84 -13.55
N GLY A 27 15.13 9.13 -14.14
CA GLY A 27 13.82 8.86 -13.58
C GLY A 27 13.20 10.00 -12.78
N PHE A 28 12.14 9.69 -12.04
CA PHE A 28 11.39 10.67 -11.23
C PHE A 28 12.34 11.33 -10.22
N LYS A 29 12.57 12.65 -10.33
CA LYS A 29 13.26 13.46 -9.32
C LYS A 29 12.37 13.58 -8.08
N LEU A 30 12.22 12.49 -7.34
CA LEU A 30 11.63 12.55 -6.02
C LEU A 30 12.56 13.41 -5.14
N PRO A 31 12.03 14.41 -4.42
CA PRO A 31 12.84 15.11 -3.44
C PRO A 31 13.45 14.05 -2.52
N LYS A 32 14.77 14.06 -2.42
CA LYS A 32 15.48 13.24 -1.45
C LYS A 32 14.98 13.74 -0.10
N ILE A 33 14.11 12.97 0.54
CA ILE A 33 13.76 13.21 1.93
C ILE A 33 15.05 13.00 2.68
N ASP A 34 15.72 14.10 3.02
CA ASP A 34 16.82 14.06 3.96
C ASP A 34 16.25 13.48 5.25
N SER A 35 16.68 12.28 5.62
CA SER A 35 16.22 11.57 6.83
C SER A 35 16.51 12.33 8.13
N ALA A 36 17.05 13.55 8.04
CA ALA A 36 17.37 14.47 9.13
C ALA A 36 16.42 15.67 9.23
N ALA A 37 15.51 15.88 8.27
CA ALA A 37 14.45 16.87 8.42
C ALA A 37 13.32 16.24 9.23
N ASP A 38 13.01 16.82 10.39
CA ASP A 38 11.90 16.45 11.27
C ASP A 38 10.60 16.37 10.47
N TYR A 39 10.27 15.18 9.96
CA TYR A 39 8.99 14.88 9.34
C TYR A 39 7.93 14.98 10.44
N GLN A 40 7.29 16.14 10.55
CA GLN A 40 6.10 16.33 11.35
C GLN A 40 4.88 16.11 10.44
N PRO A 41 4.26 14.92 10.46
CA PRO A 41 3.00 14.75 9.74
C PRO A 41 1.98 15.74 10.33
N GLU A 42 1.42 16.61 9.49
CA GLU A 42 0.34 17.54 9.88
C GLU A 42 -0.90 16.79 10.42
N PHE A 43 -1.03 15.51 10.03
CA PHE A 43 -2.00 14.59 10.60
C PHE A 43 -1.35 13.74 11.70
N LYS A 44 -1.44 14.20 12.95
CA LYS A 44 -1.31 13.31 14.11
C LYS A 44 -2.67 12.63 14.30
N PRO A 45 -2.84 11.34 13.96
CA PRO A 45 -4.04 10.64 14.37
C PRO A 45 -4.15 10.79 15.90
N GLN A 46 -5.27 11.32 16.38
CA GLN A 46 -5.61 11.19 17.79
C GLN A 46 -5.82 9.70 18.03
N ILE A 47 -4.76 9.04 18.48
CA ILE A 47 -4.86 7.69 19.01
C ILE A 47 -5.58 7.90 20.33
N GLU A 48 -6.90 7.69 20.33
CA GLU A 48 -7.60 7.45 21.58
C GLU A 48 -6.93 6.21 22.17
N GLU A 49 -6.06 6.43 23.15
CA GLU A 49 -5.47 5.36 23.95
C GLU A 49 -6.58 4.75 24.81
N GLU A 50 -7.43 3.97 24.16
CA GLU A 50 -8.18 2.94 24.85
C GLU A 50 -7.14 1.97 25.41
N LYS A 51 -6.79 2.22 26.68
CA LYS A 51 -5.94 1.37 27.51
C LYS A 51 -6.57 -0.01 27.56
N ASP A 52 -6.25 -0.89 26.62
CA ASP A 52 -6.73 -2.27 26.72
C ASP A 52 -5.77 -3.26 26.07
N ASP A 53 -5.10 -3.94 26.99
CA ASP A 53 -4.31 -5.16 26.94
C ASP A 53 -3.02 -5.16 26.11
N GLN A 54 -1.93 -4.87 26.84
CA GLN A 54 -0.59 -5.39 26.61
C GLN A 54 -0.61 -6.93 26.65
N THR A 55 -1.18 -7.60 25.65
CA THR A 55 -0.86 -9.01 25.43
C THR A 55 0.56 -9.09 24.88
N GLU A 56 1.41 -9.93 25.48
CA GLU A 56 2.78 -10.45 25.20
C GLU A 56 3.62 -9.89 24.03
N ASN A 57 3.02 -9.31 22.99
CA ASN A 57 3.66 -8.63 21.87
C ASN A 57 3.21 -7.16 21.69
N GLY A 58 2.88 -6.43 22.77
CA GLY A 58 2.88 -4.95 22.96
C GLY A 58 2.48 -3.98 21.83
N GLY A 59 1.86 -4.44 20.76
CA GLY A 59 1.63 -3.67 19.53
C GLY A 59 0.17 -3.24 19.39
N VAL A 60 -0.02 -2.04 18.85
CA VAL A 60 -1.36 -1.51 18.55
C VAL A 60 -1.97 -2.30 17.40
N PHE A 61 -3.11 -2.95 17.65
CA PHE A 61 -3.87 -3.66 16.63
C PHE A 61 -4.74 -2.69 15.84
N THR A 62 -4.49 -2.58 14.54
CA THR A 62 -5.25 -1.72 13.63
C THR A 62 -5.58 -2.46 12.34
N GLU A 63 -6.62 -2.02 11.64
CA GLU A 63 -6.99 -2.58 10.34
C GLU A 63 -5.86 -2.41 9.32
N THR A 64 -5.16 -1.27 9.34
CA THR A 64 -3.99 -1.01 8.49
C THR A 64 -2.90 -2.04 8.73
N LEU A 65 -2.63 -2.38 9.99
CA LEU A 65 -1.65 -3.41 10.33
C LEU A 65 -2.07 -4.79 9.78
N ALA A 66 -3.34 -5.17 9.91
CA ALA A 66 -3.87 -6.39 9.31
C ALA A 66 -3.68 -6.39 7.78
N ARG A 67 -3.99 -5.28 7.09
CA ARG A 67 -3.78 -5.15 5.63
C ARG A 67 -2.31 -5.31 5.23
N ILE A 68 -1.38 -4.80 6.03
CA ILE A 68 0.06 -4.99 5.80
C ILE A 68 0.42 -6.48 5.91
N TYR A 69 -0.08 -7.18 6.93
CA TYR A 69 0.16 -8.62 7.08
C TYR A 69 -0.43 -9.45 5.95
N ILE A 70 -1.61 -9.08 5.42
CA ILE A 70 -2.19 -9.70 4.22
C ILE A 70 -1.25 -9.53 3.02
N LYS A 71 -0.76 -8.30 2.78
CA LYS A 71 0.18 -8.02 1.68
C LYS A 71 1.49 -8.79 1.81
N GLN A 72 1.93 -9.05 3.04
CA GLN A 72 3.12 -9.86 3.33
C GLN A 72 2.88 -11.38 3.24
N GLY A 73 1.65 -11.83 2.95
CA GLY A 73 1.29 -13.25 2.93
C GLY A 73 1.16 -13.90 4.31
N LYS A 74 1.23 -13.11 5.39
CA LYS A 74 1.13 -13.57 6.79
C LYS A 74 -0.33 -13.60 7.23
N TYR A 75 -1.13 -14.44 6.60
CA TYR A 75 -2.58 -14.43 6.76
C TYR A 75 -3.06 -14.84 8.16
N GLU A 76 -2.37 -15.76 8.84
CA GLU A 76 -2.72 -16.18 10.21
C GLU A 76 -2.60 -15.02 11.20
N ARG A 77 -1.50 -14.26 11.12
CA ARG A 77 -1.32 -13.02 11.90
C ARG A 77 -2.39 -11.99 11.58
N ALA A 78 -2.73 -11.80 10.30
CA ALA A 78 -3.79 -10.87 9.92
C ALA A 78 -5.15 -11.29 10.51
N LEU A 79 -5.45 -12.59 10.55
CA LEU A 79 -6.71 -13.12 11.09
C LEU A 79 -6.83 -12.86 12.60
N ASP A 80 -5.75 -13.06 13.36
CA ASP A 80 -5.72 -12.75 14.79
C ASP A 80 -6.04 -11.27 15.07
N ILE A 81 -5.46 -10.35 14.27
CA ILE A 81 -5.70 -8.91 14.41
C ILE A 81 -7.16 -8.57 14.13
N ILE A 82 -7.72 -9.10 13.04
CA ILE A 82 -9.11 -8.87 12.66
C ILE A 82 -10.08 -9.44 13.72
N SER A 83 -9.79 -10.61 14.28
CA SER A 83 -10.60 -11.21 15.36
C SER A 83 -10.62 -10.34 16.62
N ARG A 84 -9.47 -9.79 17.03
CA ARG A 84 -9.39 -8.85 18.16
C ARG A 84 -10.17 -7.56 17.90
N LEU A 85 -10.05 -7.01 16.68
CA LEU A 85 -10.80 -5.81 16.29
C LEU A 85 -12.31 -6.05 16.25
N HIS A 86 -12.74 -7.25 15.85
CA HIS A 86 -14.14 -7.64 15.87
C HIS A 86 -14.72 -7.63 17.28
N ALA A 87 -13.98 -8.15 18.26
CA ALA A 87 -14.38 -8.14 19.67
C ALA A 87 -14.50 -6.71 20.23
N LYS A 88 -13.61 -5.80 19.84
CA LYS A 88 -13.63 -4.38 20.28
C LYS A 88 -14.72 -3.55 19.59
N HIS A 89 -15.11 -3.91 18.37
CA HIS A 89 -16.04 -3.13 17.55
C HIS A 89 -17.23 -3.97 17.06
N PRO A 90 -18.16 -4.35 17.96
CA PRO A 90 -19.31 -5.19 17.60
C PRO A 90 -20.24 -4.55 16.56
N GLY A 91 -20.30 -3.21 16.51
CA GLY A 91 -21.09 -2.47 15.51
C GLY A 91 -20.67 -2.68 14.05
N LYS A 92 -19.46 -3.23 13.82
CA LYS A 92 -18.95 -3.56 12.48
C LYS A 92 -18.86 -5.08 12.25
N SER A 93 -19.66 -5.87 12.96
CA SER A 93 -19.59 -7.34 12.93
C SER A 93 -19.69 -7.94 11.51
N ALA A 94 -20.55 -7.40 10.64
CA ALA A 94 -20.68 -7.90 9.27
C ALA A 94 -19.38 -7.73 8.47
N TYR A 95 -18.75 -6.54 8.57
CA TYR A 95 -17.50 -6.24 7.90
C TYR A 95 -16.36 -7.18 8.33
N TYR A 96 -16.18 -7.34 9.65
CA TYR A 96 -15.11 -8.22 10.15
C TYR A 96 -15.38 -9.69 9.83
N GLY A 97 -16.65 -10.12 9.80
CA GLY A 97 -17.05 -11.45 9.34
C GLY A 97 -16.59 -11.73 7.90
N ASP A 98 -16.82 -10.77 7.00
CA ASP A 98 -16.37 -10.88 5.61
C ASP A 98 -14.85 -10.90 5.48
N GLN A 99 -14.14 -10.07 6.26
CA GLN A 99 -12.67 -10.05 6.30
C GLN A 99 -12.09 -11.38 6.80
N MET A 100 -12.66 -11.97 7.86
CA MET A 100 -12.25 -13.29 8.36
C MET A 100 -12.48 -14.37 7.30
N ARG A 101 -13.64 -14.40 6.65
CA ARG A 101 -13.94 -15.36 5.57
C ARG A 101 -12.99 -15.21 4.38
N PHE A 102 -12.62 -13.98 4.03
CA PHE A 102 -11.63 -13.70 3.00
C PHE A 102 -10.25 -14.25 3.38
N LEU A 103 -9.80 -14.00 4.61
CA LEU A 103 -8.52 -14.50 5.14
C LEU A 103 -8.46 -16.02 5.20
N GLU A 104 -9.52 -16.69 5.66
CA GLU A 104 -9.60 -18.15 5.65
C GLU A 104 -9.46 -18.73 4.24
N LYS A 105 -10.05 -18.06 3.24
CA LYS A 105 -9.92 -18.46 1.84
C LYS A 105 -8.48 -18.30 1.34
N LEU A 106 -7.80 -17.22 1.73
CA LEU A 106 -6.38 -17.01 1.42
C LEU A 106 -5.50 -18.07 2.07
N ILE A 107 -5.69 -18.38 3.35
CA ILE A 107 -4.94 -19.41 4.08
C ILE A 107 -5.10 -20.78 3.41
N ARG A 108 -6.33 -21.14 3.03
CA ARG A 108 -6.59 -22.41 2.33
C ARG A 108 -5.95 -22.45 0.95
N ASN A 109 -5.91 -21.33 0.23
CA ASN A 109 -5.27 -21.24 -1.08
C ASN A 109 -3.74 -21.27 -0.99
N SER A 110 -3.15 -20.64 0.04
CA SER A 110 -1.70 -20.58 0.21
C SER A 110 -1.06 -21.86 0.74
N LYS A 111 -1.85 -22.72 1.41
CA LYS A 111 -1.42 -24.04 1.89
C LYS A 111 -1.57 -25.14 0.82
N LYS A 112 -1.97 -24.78 -0.39
CA LYS A 112 -2.24 -25.68 -1.52
C LYS A 112 -1.08 -25.64 -2.51
#